data_AF-A0A1Y2IIA2-F1
#
_entry.id   AF-A0A1Y2IIA2-F1
#
_cell.length_a   1.000
_cell.length_b   1.000
_cell.length_c   1.000
_cell.angle_alpha   90.00
_cell.angle_beta   90.00
_cell.angle_gamma   90.00
#
_symmetry.space_group_name_H-M   'P 1'
#
loop_
_entity.id
_entity.type
_entity.pdbx_description
1 polymer ?
#
loop_
_entity_poly.entity_id
_entity_poly.type
_entity_poly.pdbx_seq_one_letter_code
_entity_poly.pdbx_strand_id
1 'polypeptide(L)'
;MSSGAMQSNAGNPQIYEDGDQRNNAKHANQLREAGMPGANINEQGQRNAHNIFDPKDDRNLNVRMKQEMKMERQAEREERAKTVDDPLEPAQRHGHQPSRGAQIDAELQQEDEENVRKKGPYNGTSH
;
A
#
# COMPACT_ATOMS: atom_id res chain seq x y z
N MET A 1 -45.64 -47.61 -26.46
CA MET A 1 -45.93 -46.17 -26.57
C MET A 1 -44.66 -45.49 -27.06
N SER A 2 -44.78 -44.73 -28.15
CA SER A 2 -43.69 -44.16 -28.94
C SER A 2 -42.96 -43.01 -28.23
N SER A 3 -41.63 -43.04 -28.35
CA SER A 3 -40.64 -41.93 -28.40
C SER A 3 -41.06 -40.49 -28.08
N GLY A 4 -40.25 -39.84 -27.24
CA GLY A 4 -40.22 -38.38 -27.11
C GLY A 4 -38.91 -37.88 -26.51
N ALA A 5 -37.77 -38.45 -26.91
CA ALA A 5 -36.48 -37.80 -26.64
C ALA A 5 -36.51 -36.44 -27.35
N MET A 6 -36.50 -35.38 -26.55
CA MET A 6 -36.59 -34.00 -27.01
C MET A 6 -35.38 -33.68 -27.90
N GLN A 7 -35.55 -33.86 -29.21
CA GLN A 7 -34.64 -33.38 -30.24
C GLN A 7 -34.83 -31.86 -30.40
N SER A 8 -34.39 -31.08 -29.41
CA SER A 8 -34.08 -29.68 -29.65
C SER A 8 -32.72 -29.61 -30.35
N ASN A 9 -32.58 -28.68 -31.31
CA ASN A 9 -31.36 -28.47 -32.10
C ASN A 9 -30.15 -27.96 -31.28
N ALA A 10 -30.27 -27.97 -29.94
CA ALA A 10 -29.29 -27.45 -29.00
C ALA A 10 -28.47 -28.56 -28.32
N GLY A 11 -28.66 -29.84 -28.66
CA GLY A 11 -27.84 -30.92 -28.08
C GLY A 11 -28.07 -31.17 -26.57
N ASN A 12 -27.42 -32.20 -26.04
CA ASN A 12 -27.58 -32.63 -24.64
C ASN A 12 -27.04 -31.53 -23.69
N PRO A 13 -27.86 -30.97 -22.76
CA PRO A 13 -27.45 -29.87 -21.88
C PRO A 13 -26.25 -30.22 -20.99
N GLN A 14 -25.97 -31.51 -20.80
CA GLN A 14 -24.81 -31.99 -20.04
C GLN A 14 -23.46 -31.80 -20.75
N ILE A 15 -23.45 -31.39 -22.03
CA ILE A 15 -22.24 -31.14 -22.82
C ILE A 15 -21.79 -29.67 -22.69
N TYR A 16 -22.66 -28.76 -22.24
CA TYR A 16 -22.30 -27.37 -22.02
C TYR A 16 -21.55 -27.22 -20.70
N GLU A 17 -20.24 -27.06 -20.79
CA GLU A 17 -19.37 -26.72 -19.68
C GLU A 17 -19.62 -25.26 -19.25
N ASP A 18 -20.56 -25.05 -18.33
CA ASP A 18 -20.87 -23.73 -17.75
C ASP A 18 -19.74 -23.18 -16.84
N GLY A 19 -18.55 -23.78 -16.86
CA GLY A 19 -17.47 -23.50 -15.91
C GLY A 19 -17.04 -22.03 -15.87
N ASP A 20 -17.09 -21.34 -17.01
CA ASP A 20 -16.75 -19.93 -17.16
C ASP A 20 -17.95 -18.97 -17.00
N GLN A 21 -19.19 -19.49 -17.11
CA GLN A 21 -20.40 -18.67 -17.01
C GLN A 21 -20.98 -18.59 -15.60
N ARG A 22 -20.64 -19.54 -14.74
CA ARG A 22 -21.10 -19.50 -13.35
C ARG A 22 -20.19 -18.58 -12.54
N ASN A 23 -20.72 -17.43 -12.13
CA ASN A 23 -20.15 -16.58 -11.07
C ASN A 23 -20.23 -17.32 -9.72
N ASN A 24 -19.45 -18.39 -9.58
CA ASN A 24 -19.36 -19.15 -8.36
C ASN A 24 -18.56 -18.32 -7.36
N ALA A 25 -19.08 -18.10 -6.15
CA ALA A 25 -18.29 -17.53 -5.05
C ALA A 25 -16.96 -18.28 -4.81
N LYS A 26 -16.89 -19.55 -5.22
CA LYS A 26 -15.67 -20.36 -5.26
C LYS A 26 -14.63 -19.84 -6.26
N HIS A 27 -15.03 -19.38 -7.44
CA HIS A 27 -14.12 -18.80 -8.45
C HIS A 27 -13.53 -17.47 -7.94
N ALA A 28 -14.35 -16.61 -7.33
CA ALA A 28 -13.87 -15.38 -6.69
C ALA A 28 -12.86 -15.65 -5.56
N ASN A 29 -13.07 -16.70 -4.75
CA ASN A 29 -12.10 -17.11 -3.73
C ASN A 29 -10.82 -17.70 -4.35
N GLN A 30 -10.92 -18.46 -5.45
CA GLN A 30 -9.78 -19.01 -6.18
C GLN A 30 -8.90 -17.92 -6.80
N LEU A 31 -9.51 -16.88 -7.38
CA LEU A 31 -8.74 -15.71 -7.84
C LEU A 31 -8.06 -14.99 -6.67
N ARG A 32 -8.71 -14.93 -5.50
CA ARG A 32 -8.14 -14.33 -4.28
C ARG A 32 -6.91 -15.07 -3.77
N GLU A 33 -6.93 -16.40 -3.84
CA GLU A 33 -5.79 -17.26 -3.50
C GLU A 33 -4.68 -17.22 -4.56
N ALA A 34 -5.03 -17.04 -5.84
CA ALA A 34 -4.08 -17.00 -6.95
C ALA A 34 -3.30 -15.68 -7.08
N GLY A 35 -3.58 -14.67 -6.25
CA GLY A 35 -2.83 -13.41 -6.21
C GLY A 35 -2.90 -12.59 -7.52
N MET A 36 -3.86 -12.86 -8.39
CA MET A 36 -3.99 -12.17 -9.67
C MET A 36 -4.33 -10.68 -9.47
N PRO A 37 -3.80 -9.76 -10.30
CA PRO A 37 -4.17 -8.34 -10.26
C PRO A 37 -5.66 -8.20 -10.62
N GLY A 38 -6.49 -8.09 -9.57
CA GLY A 38 -7.95 -8.04 -9.64
C GLY A 38 -8.67 -8.94 -8.63
N ALA A 39 -7.93 -9.80 -7.92
CA ALA A 39 -8.36 -10.55 -6.75
C ALA A 39 -8.89 -9.68 -5.60
N ASN A 40 -8.32 -8.49 -5.43
CA ASN A 40 -8.71 -7.56 -4.39
C ASN A 40 -9.85 -6.67 -4.90
N ILE A 41 -11.07 -7.21 -4.85
CA ILE A 41 -12.32 -6.43 -5.01
C ILE A 41 -12.37 -5.19 -4.11
N ASN A 42 -11.62 -5.18 -3.01
CA ASN A 42 -11.49 -4.03 -2.11
C ASN A 42 -10.52 -2.94 -2.61
N GLU A 43 -9.63 -3.27 -3.55
CA GLU A 43 -8.63 -2.35 -4.13
C GLU A 43 -9.08 -1.82 -5.50
N GLN A 44 -9.97 -2.54 -6.19
CA GLN A 44 -10.65 -2.03 -7.37
C GLN A 44 -11.77 -1.06 -6.95
N GLY A 45 -11.39 0.19 -6.64
CA GLY A 45 -12.35 1.28 -6.47
C GLY A 45 -13.11 1.56 -7.77
N GLN A 46 -14.30 2.17 -7.67
CA GLN A 46 -14.97 2.72 -8.84
C GLN A 46 -14.02 3.68 -9.59
N ARG A 47 -14.16 3.78 -10.92
CA ARG A 47 -13.37 4.74 -11.71
C ARG A 47 -13.55 6.14 -11.12
N ASN A 48 -12.43 6.81 -10.82
CA ASN A 48 -12.34 8.12 -10.13
C ASN A 48 -12.64 8.14 -8.61
N ALA A 49 -12.80 7.00 -7.95
CA ALA A 49 -12.89 6.92 -6.48
C ALA A 49 -11.51 7.03 -5.82
N HIS A 50 -10.84 8.17 -6.01
CA HIS A 50 -9.56 8.47 -5.35
C HIS A 50 -9.76 9.07 -3.95
N ASN A 51 -10.97 9.51 -3.63
CA ASN A 51 -11.29 10.11 -2.34
C ASN A 51 -11.99 9.08 -1.43
N ILE A 52 -11.41 8.82 -0.25
CA ILE A 52 -11.99 7.93 0.77
C ILE A 52 -13.23 8.57 1.41
N PHE A 53 -13.29 9.90 1.44
CA PHE A 53 -14.36 10.68 2.03
C PHE A 53 -15.42 11.12 1.01
N ASP A 54 -15.47 10.50 -0.17
CA ASP A 54 -16.50 10.82 -1.16
C ASP A 54 -17.89 10.43 -0.62
N PRO A 55 -18.83 11.38 -0.48
CA PRO A 55 -20.19 11.06 -0.04
C PRO A 55 -20.95 10.17 -1.02
N LYS A 56 -20.51 10.06 -2.28
CA LYS A 56 -21.12 9.22 -3.33
C LYS A 56 -20.49 7.83 -3.45
N ASP A 57 -19.52 7.51 -2.60
CA ASP A 57 -18.87 6.22 -2.63
C ASP A 57 -19.78 5.12 -2.03
N ASP A 58 -20.06 4.07 -2.77
CA ASP A 58 -20.92 2.96 -2.31
C ASP A 58 -20.16 1.88 -1.52
N ARG A 59 -18.87 2.05 -1.24
CA ARG A 59 -18.08 1.06 -0.49
C ARG A 59 -18.55 0.94 0.96
N ASN A 60 -18.52 -0.30 1.47
CA ASN A 60 -18.81 -0.61 2.86
C ASN A 60 -17.82 0.08 3.82
N LEU A 61 -18.29 0.51 4.99
CA LEU A 61 -17.49 1.09 6.08
C LEU A 61 -16.23 0.27 6.39
N ASN A 62 -16.33 -1.06 6.40
CA ASN A 62 -15.18 -1.95 6.65
C ASN A 62 -14.09 -1.84 5.58
N VAL A 63 -14.46 -1.57 4.33
CA VAL A 63 -13.51 -1.39 3.22
C VAL A 63 -12.85 -0.02 3.31
N ARG A 64 -13.64 1.02 3.59
CA ARG A 64 -13.12 2.38 3.80
C ARG A 64 -12.13 2.45 4.96
N MET A 65 -12.47 1.87 6.11
CA MET A 65 -11.60 1.82 7.29
C MET A 65 -10.25 1.15 6.98
N LYS A 66 -10.25 0.02 6.26
CA LYS A 66 -9.02 -0.66 5.86
C LYS A 66 -8.16 0.18 4.93
N GLN A 67 -8.78 0.93 4.02
CA GLN A 67 -8.05 1.82 3.13
C GLN A 67 -7.46 3.01 3.89
N GLU A 68 -8.23 3.60 4.80
CA GLU A 68 -7.77 4.69 5.68
C GLU A 68 -6.54 4.27 6.50
N MET A 69 -6.59 3.11 7.16
CA MET A 69 -5.43 2.57 7.90
C MET A 69 -4.20 2.35 7.00
N LYS A 70 -4.41 1.93 5.74
CA LYS A 70 -3.31 1.79 4.77
C LYS A 70 -2.71 3.16 4.41
N MET A 71 -3.56 4.17 4.18
CA MET A 71 -3.14 5.53 3.86
C MET A 71 -2.39 6.18 5.03
N GLU A 72 -2.90 6.02 6.26
CA GLU A 72 -2.24 6.52 7.47
C GLU A 72 -0.83 5.92 7.64
N ARG A 73 -0.71 4.60 7.50
CA ARG A 73 0.59 3.93 7.57
C ARG A 73 1.53 4.34 6.43
N GLN A 74 1.01 4.63 5.25
CA GLN A 74 1.82 5.14 4.14
C GLN A 74 2.28 6.57 4.42
N ALA A 75 1.40 7.43 4.93
CA ALA A 75 1.73 8.79 5.32
C ALA A 75 2.81 8.81 6.42
N GLU A 76 2.70 7.95 7.45
CA GLU A 76 3.72 7.79 8.50
C GLU A 76 5.06 7.32 7.91
N ARG A 77 5.04 6.36 6.98
CA ARG A 77 6.26 5.91 6.30
C ARG A 77 6.89 6.99 5.44
N GLU A 78 6.07 7.77 4.74
CA GLU A 78 6.52 8.90 3.93
C GLU A 78 7.08 10.03 4.79
N GLU A 79 6.44 10.34 5.92
CA GLU A 79 6.93 11.31 6.90
C GLU A 79 8.28 10.87 7.46
N ARG A 80 8.39 9.61 7.89
CA ARG A 80 9.65 9.04 8.38
C ARG A 80 10.73 8.99 7.29
N ALA A 81 10.35 8.79 6.03
CA ALA A 81 11.28 8.84 4.90
C ALA A 81 11.72 10.27 4.54
N LYS A 82 10.92 11.29 4.90
CA LYS A 82 11.26 12.71 4.78
C LYS A 82 12.09 13.21 5.96
N THR A 83 12.11 12.50 7.09
CA THR A 83 13.07 12.77 8.16
C THR A 83 14.46 12.49 7.61
N VAL A 84 15.20 13.56 7.35
CA VAL A 84 16.59 13.52 6.88
C VAL A 84 17.45 13.69 8.12
N ASP A 85 18.01 12.58 8.62
CA ASP A 85 18.90 12.59 9.78
C ASP A 85 20.30 13.16 9.42
N ASP A 86 20.73 13.00 8.17
CA ASP A 86 21.99 13.54 7.64
C ASP A 86 21.70 14.61 6.57
N PRO A 87 22.08 15.88 6.80
CA PRO A 87 21.83 16.98 5.86
C PRO A 87 22.49 16.79 4.49
N LEU A 88 23.50 15.92 4.35
CA LEU A 88 24.19 15.63 3.09
C LEU A 88 23.49 14.56 2.25
N GLU A 89 22.70 13.70 2.88
CA GLU A 89 22.13 12.51 2.25
C GLU A 89 21.22 12.81 1.06
N PRO A 90 20.31 13.82 1.09
CA PRO A 90 19.43 14.11 -0.03
C PRO A 90 20.21 14.47 -1.30
N ALA A 91 21.25 15.29 -1.17
CA ALA A 91 22.07 15.70 -2.32
C ALA A 91 22.84 14.51 -2.90
N GLN A 92 23.43 13.67 -2.04
CA GLN A 92 24.15 12.49 -2.47
C GLN A 92 23.25 11.44 -3.14
N ARG A 93 22.04 11.19 -2.59
CA ARG A 93 21.04 10.29 -3.18
C ARG A 93 20.64 10.70 -4.59
N HIS A 94 20.62 12.01 -4.88
CA HIS A 94 20.32 12.54 -6.21
C HIS A 94 21.57 12.72 -7.10
N GLY A 95 22.77 12.35 -6.64
CA GLY A 95 24.01 12.49 -7.39
C GLY A 95 24.48 13.95 -7.56
N HIS A 96 24.00 14.85 -6.69
CA HIS A 96 24.38 16.26 -6.67
C HIS A 96 25.40 16.54 -5.58
N GLN A 97 26.14 17.64 -5.75
CA GLN A 97 27.01 18.14 -4.68
C GLN A 97 26.14 18.76 -3.58
N PRO A 98 26.39 18.43 -2.29
CA PRO A 98 25.68 19.06 -1.18
C PRO A 98 25.95 20.57 -1.14
N SER A 99 24.98 21.32 -0.65
CA SER A 99 25.12 22.78 -0.52
C SER A 99 26.16 23.12 0.55
N ARG A 100 26.74 24.34 0.47
CA ARG A 100 27.66 24.82 1.52
C ARG A 100 27.01 24.81 2.91
N GLY A 101 25.71 25.11 3.00
CA GLY A 101 24.97 25.06 4.27
C GLY A 101 24.92 23.64 4.83
N ALA A 102 24.54 22.66 4.01
CA ALA A 102 24.49 21.26 4.43
C ALA A 102 25.85 20.70 4.86
N GLN A 103 26.94 21.16 4.24
CA GLN A 103 28.31 20.81 4.65
C GLN A 103 28.66 21.37 6.03
N ILE A 104 28.31 22.64 6.29
CA ILE A 104 28.56 23.28 7.58
C ILE A 104 27.71 22.64 8.69
N ASP A 105 26.44 22.34 8.40
CA ASP A 105 25.54 21.70 9.36
C ASP A 105 26.06 20.30 9.75
N ALA A 106 26.57 19.53 8.78
CA ALA A 106 27.20 18.23 9.05
C ALA A 106 28.48 18.35 9.89
N GLU A 107 29.32 19.34 9.61
CA GLU A 107 30.56 19.59 10.37
C GLU A 107 30.25 19.99 11.82
N LEU A 108 29.29 20.90 12.01
CA LEU A 108 28.87 21.35 13.34
C LEU A 108 28.26 20.20 14.16
N GLN A 109 27.44 19.36 13.53
CA GLN A 109 26.88 18.17 14.18
C GLN A 109 27.97 17.19 14.63
N GLN A 110 28.99 16.95 13.80
CA GLN A 110 30.14 16.12 14.17
C GLN A 110 30.95 16.72 15.32
N GLU A 111 31.20 18.03 15.29
CA GLU A 111 31.90 18.73 16.36
C GLU A 111 31.12 18.66 17.69
N ASP A 112 29.82 18.85 17.64
CA ASP A 112 28.92 18.75 18.80
C ASP A 112 28.90 17.33 19.38
N GLU A 113 28.78 16.30 18.54
CA GLU A 113 28.84 14.90 18.98
C GLU A 113 30.18 14.56 19.64
N GLU A 114 31.29 15.03 19.06
CA GLU A 114 32.60 14.87 19.67
C GLU A 114 32.73 15.61 21.00
N ASN A 115 32.21 16.83 21.09
CA ASN A 115 32.23 17.64 22.30
C ASN A 115 31.38 17.01 23.41
N VAL A 116 30.21 16.48 23.09
CA VAL A 116 29.38 15.70 24.02
C VAL A 116 30.12 14.44 24.48
N ARG A 117 30.78 13.73 23.56
CA ARG A 117 31.57 12.54 23.90
C ARG A 117 32.76 12.88 24.82
N LYS A 118 33.44 14.01 24.57
CA LYS A 118 34.54 14.52 25.40
C LYS A 118 34.04 14.97 26.78
N LYS A 119 32.86 15.57 26.85
CA LYS A 119 32.24 16.08 28.09
C LYS A 119 31.74 14.95 29.01
N GLY A 120 31.45 13.77 28.46
CA GLY A 120 30.96 12.62 29.22
C GLY A 120 29.54 12.81 29.77
N PRO A 121 28.97 11.81 30.47
CA PRO A 121 27.68 11.95 31.11
C PRO A 121 27.73 13.07 32.16
N TYR A 122 26.81 14.04 32.04
CA TYR A 122 26.67 15.10 33.02
C TYR A 122 26.18 14.50 34.34
N ASN A 123 27.12 14.17 35.23
CA ASN A 123 26.84 13.79 36.60
C ASN A 123 26.56 15.07 37.39
N GLY A 124 25.32 15.56 37.29
CA GLY A 124 24.88 16.72 38.05
C GLY A 124 25.07 16.46 39.55
N THR A 125 26.11 17.05 40.15
CA THR A 125 26.18 17.22 41.59
C THR A 125 25.07 18.19 41.97
N SER A 126 23.95 17.65 42.47
CA SER A 126 23.02 18.41 43.28
C SER A 126 23.80 18.91 44.50
N HIS A 127 24.05 20.21 44.56
CA HIS A 127 24.47 20.93 45.77
C HIS A 127 23.25 21.60 46.39
#